data_AF-A0A1B7TG08-F1
#
_entry.id   AF-A0A1B7TG08-F1
#
_cell.length_a   1.000
_cell.length_b   1.000
_cell.length_c   1.000
_cell.angle_alpha   90.00
_cell.angle_beta   90.00
_cell.angle_gamma   90.00
#
_symmetry.space_group_name_H-M   'P 1'
#
loop_
_entity.id
_entity.type
_entity.pdbx_description
1 polymer ?
#
loop_
_entity_poly.entity_id
_entity_poly.type
_entity_poly.pdbx_seq_one_letter_code
_entity_poly.pdbx_strand_id
1 'polypeptide(L)'
;MNSVKTIAVRNTPQEINLSNITHKEDVPTPLRQDIVSRLRYIEDLKFFLVTAPIKWMDGQVIRKYYLNEELGYISCIYWENLYYITGTDIIKILIFRFEKFGRHIINKKKFEEGIFSDLRNLKVDEHCILQLPRSPMLQFLHKNYCIKTQKKQKVFFWFSVVHDRLFADCLERDLKRE
;
A
#
# COMPACT_ATOMS: atom_id res chain seq x y z
N MET A 1 -23.37 36.77 -29.13
CA MET A 1 -22.59 37.07 -27.91
C MET A 1 -23.50 36.91 -26.71
N ASN A 2 -23.32 35.84 -25.94
CA ASN A 2 -23.34 35.86 -24.48
C ASN A 2 -22.90 34.49 -23.98
N SER A 3 -21.72 34.49 -23.37
CA SER A 3 -20.98 33.34 -22.91
C SER A 3 -21.59 32.80 -21.62
N VAL A 4 -22.01 31.54 -21.65
CA VAL A 4 -22.31 30.76 -20.45
C VAL A 4 -20.98 30.49 -19.75
N LYS A 5 -20.73 31.17 -18.62
CA LYS A 5 -19.61 30.83 -17.73
C LYS A 5 -20.08 29.84 -16.68
N THR A 6 -19.70 28.60 -16.88
CA THR A 6 -19.77 27.52 -15.89
C THR A 6 -18.56 27.60 -14.93
N ILE A 7 -18.77 27.11 -13.69
CA ILE A 7 -17.79 26.61 -12.71
C ILE A 7 -17.14 27.62 -11.75
N ALA A 8 -17.45 27.47 -10.45
CA ALA A 8 -16.48 27.06 -9.42
C ALA A 8 -17.18 26.83 -8.06
N VAL A 9 -17.56 25.58 -7.76
CA VAL A 9 -17.86 25.19 -6.37
C VAL A 9 -16.53 24.91 -5.69
N ARG A 10 -16.02 25.90 -4.96
CA ARG A 10 -14.90 25.74 -4.04
C ARG A 10 -15.43 25.04 -2.79
N ASN A 11 -15.23 23.73 -2.68
CA ASN A 11 -15.41 23.03 -1.40
C ASN A 11 -14.24 23.39 -0.49
N THR A 12 -14.43 24.37 0.39
CA THR A 12 -13.59 24.54 1.58
C THR A 12 -13.83 23.35 2.52
N PRO A 13 -12.78 22.68 3.03
CA PRO A 13 -12.96 21.69 4.08
C PRO A 13 -13.47 22.42 5.33
N GLN A 14 -14.70 22.14 5.74
CA GLN A 14 -15.22 22.58 7.04
C GLN A 14 -14.37 21.91 8.13
N GLU A 15 -13.71 22.71 8.97
CA GLU A 15 -13.06 22.21 10.18
C GLU A 15 -14.12 21.64 11.12
N ILE A 16 -14.17 20.31 11.25
CA ILE A 16 -15.09 19.64 12.15
C ILE A 16 -14.47 19.67 13.54
N ASN A 17 -15.12 20.38 14.47
CA ASN A 17 -14.72 20.38 15.87
C ASN A 17 -15.10 19.02 16.51
N LEU A 18 -14.13 18.12 16.57
CA LEU A 18 -14.28 16.75 17.09
C LEU A 18 -14.73 16.70 18.56
N SER A 19 -14.57 17.78 19.33
CA SER A 19 -14.95 17.83 20.76
C SER A 19 -16.47 17.80 21.01
N ASN A 20 -17.30 18.03 19.99
CA ASN A 20 -18.77 18.01 20.10
C ASN A 20 -19.42 16.70 19.62
N ILE A 21 -18.63 15.69 19.23
CA ILE A 21 -19.15 14.40 18.73
C ILE A 21 -19.26 13.44 19.91
N THR A 22 -20.47 13.20 20.38
CA THR A 22 -20.75 12.28 21.50
C THR A 22 -21.46 11.00 21.04
N HIS A 23 -22.24 11.10 19.96
CA HIS A 23 -22.95 10.01 19.34
C HIS A 23 -22.56 9.88 17.86
N LYS A 24 -22.69 8.67 17.30
CA LYS A 24 -22.41 8.38 15.88
C LYS A 24 -23.20 9.32 14.95
N GLU A 25 -24.40 9.73 15.38
CA GLU A 25 -25.32 10.62 14.67
C GLU A 25 -24.76 12.03 14.48
N ASP A 26 -23.89 12.49 15.38
CA ASP A 26 -23.26 13.82 15.36
C ASP A 26 -22.17 13.93 14.27
N VAL A 27 -21.69 12.79 13.75
CA VAL A 27 -20.72 12.76 12.64
C VAL A 27 -21.45 13.13 11.34
N PRO A 28 -21.02 14.20 10.64
CA PRO A 28 -21.63 14.62 9.38
C PRO A 28 -21.72 13.46 8.39
N THR A 29 -22.86 13.30 7.71
CA THR A 29 -23.11 12.22 6.74
C THR A 29 -22.00 12.08 5.69
N PRO A 30 -21.46 13.17 5.09
CA PRO A 30 -20.36 13.06 4.13
C PRO A 30 -19.10 12.46 4.75
N LEU A 31 -18.74 12.86 5.98
CA LEU A 31 -17.60 12.30 6.70
C LEU A 31 -17.84 10.82 7.03
N ARG A 32 -19.05 10.45 7.45
CA ARG A 32 -19.39 9.05 7.72
C ARG A 32 -19.27 8.18 6.46
N GLN A 33 -19.72 8.68 5.31
CA GLN A 33 -19.60 7.99 4.02
C GLN A 33 -18.14 7.82 3.61
N ASP A 34 -17.32 8.86 3.79
CA ASP A 34 -15.88 8.80 3.55
C ASP A 34 -15.19 7.75 4.45
N ILE A 35 -15.48 7.74 5.75
CA ILE A 35 -14.95 6.73 6.70
C ILE A 35 -15.33 5.31 6.24
N VAL A 36 -16.61 5.06 5.92
CA VAL A 36 -17.07 3.74 5.46
C VAL A 36 -16.36 3.32 4.17
N SER A 37 -16.18 4.26 3.23
CA SER A 37 -15.46 4.02 1.98
C SER A 37 -13.99 3.64 2.23
N ARG A 38 -13.31 4.41 3.09
CA ARG A 38 -11.91 4.14 3.47
C ARG A 38 -11.73 2.80 4.16
N LEU A 39 -12.64 2.44 5.07
CA LEU A 39 -12.64 1.13 5.73
C LEU A 39 -12.78 0.00 4.72
N ARG A 40 -13.71 0.12 3.76
CA ARG A 40 -13.88 -0.87 2.69
C ARG A 40 -12.60 -1.05 1.87
N TYR A 41 -11.92 0.03 1.50
CA TYR A 41 -10.64 -0.07 0.79
C TYR A 41 -9.56 -0.82 1.60
N ILE A 42 -9.51 -0.63 2.91
CA ILE A 42 -8.58 -1.36 3.79
C ILE A 42 -8.94 -2.85 3.84
N GLU A 43 -10.23 -3.17 3.98
CA GLU A 43 -10.73 -4.55 3.99
C GLU A 43 -10.47 -5.27 2.67
N ASP A 44 -10.76 -4.62 1.54
CA ASP A 44 -10.52 -5.17 0.20
C ASP A 44 -9.03 -5.44 -0.05
N LEU A 45 -8.15 -4.53 0.38
CA LEU A 45 -6.71 -4.74 0.30
C LEU A 45 -6.28 -5.92 1.18
N LYS A 46 -6.76 -6.00 2.42
CA LYS A 46 -6.45 -7.13 3.32
C LYS A 46 -6.93 -8.46 2.72
N PHE A 47 -8.13 -8.47 2.15
CA PHE A 47 -8.69 -9.63 1.47
C PHE A 47 -7.82 -10.06 0.29
N PHE A 48 -7.36 -9.11 -0.53
CA PHE A 48 -6.40 -9.39 -1.59
C PHE A 48 -5.11 -9.98 -1.01
N LEU A 49 -4.54 -9.38 0.05
CA LEU A 49 -3.28 -9.84 0.62
C LEU A 49 -3.32 -11.29 1.12
N VAL A 50 -4.45 -11.69 1.71
CA VAL A 50 -4.68 -13.06 2.19
C VAL A 50 -4.94 -14.04 1.04
N THR A 51 -5.73 -13.63 0.05
CA THR A 51 -6.22 -14.55 -1.01
C THR A 51 -5.35 -14.56 -2.25
N ALA A 52 -4.42 -13.61 -2.39
CA ALA A 52 -3.54 -13.45 -3.53
C ALA A 52 -2.86 -14.76 -3.94
N PRO A 53 -2.21 -15.52 -3.04
CA PRO A 53 -1.55 -16.79 -3.38
C PRO A 53 -2.51 -17.96 -3.69
N ILE A 54 -3.77 -17.89 -3.26
CA ILE A 54 -4.70 -19.04 -3.30
C ILE A 54 -5.56 -19.02 -4.56
N LYS A 55 -6.04 -17.83 -4.96
CA LYS A 55 -6.98 -17.68 -6.08
C LYS A 55 -6.24 -17.38 -7.39
N TRP A 56 -5.54 -18.37 -7.94
CA TRP A 56 -4.84 -18.24 -9.23
C TRP A 56 -5.65 -18.84 -10.37
N MET A 57 -5.59 -18.20 -11.54
CA MET A 57 -6.03 -18.80 -12.79
C MET A 57 -4.88 -19.60 -13.40
N ASP A 58 -5.20 -20.67 -14.12
CA ASP A 58 -4.20 -21.50 -14.79
C ASP A 58 -3.35 -20.65 -15.76
N GLY A 59 -2.03 -20.78 -15.64
CA GLY A 59 -1.05 -20.02 -16.44
C GLY A 59 -0.83 -18.57 -16.00
N GLN A 60 -1.55 -18.07 -14.98
CA GLN A 60 -1.24 -16.77 -14.40
C GLN A 60 0.11 -16.83 -13.68
N VAL A 61 0.97 -15.83 -13.88
CA VAL A 61 2.27 -15.68 -13.21
C VAL A 61 2.33 -14.46 -12.27
N ILE A 62 1.36 -13.54 -12.40
CA ILE A 62 1.22 -12.36 -11.55
C ILE A 62 -0.26 -12.07 -11.28
N ARG A 63 -0.64 -11.91 -10.02
CA ARG A 63 -1.90 -11.25 -9.62
C ARG A 63 -1.65 -9.82 -9.22
N LYS A 64 -2.41 -8.89 -9.80
CA LYS A 64 -2.31 -7.45 -9.52
C LYS A 64 -3.53 -6.95 -8.74
N TYR A 65 -3.31 -6.00 -7.85
CA TYR A 65 -4.36 -5.23 -7.18
C TYR A 65 -4.09 -3.75 -7.35
N TYR A 66 -5.10 -3.00 -7.77
CA TYR A 66 -5.02 -1.55 -7.97
C TYR A 66 -5.26 -0.82 -6.65
N LEU A 67 -4.35 0.06 -6.25
CA LEU A 67 -4.48 0.87 -5.04
C LEU A 67 -5.21 2.18 -5.34
N ASN A 68 -4.56 3.06 -6.10
CA ASN A 68 -5.07 4.37 -6.53
C ASN A 68 -4.19 4.91 -7.68
N GLU A 69 -4.51 6.11 -8.19
CA GLU A 69 -3.80 6.71 -9.32
C GLU A 69 -2.32 7.00 -9.02
N GLU A 70 -2.01 7.38 -7.77
CA GLU A 70 -0.64 7.72 -7.36
C GLU A 70 0.25 6.48 -7.22
N LEU A 71 -0.25 5.42 -6.57
CA LEU A 71 0.52 4.24 -6.21
C LEU A 71 0.45 3.14 -7.27
N GLY A 72 -0.58 3.16 -8.11
CA GLY A 72 -0.83 2.18 -9.16
C GLY A 72 -1.13 0.80 -8.60
N TYR A 73 -0.48 -0.22 -9.16
CA TYR A 73 -0.71 -1.62 -8.80
C TYR A 73 0.34 -2.17 -7.83
N ILE A 74 -0.08 -3.13 -7.02
CA ILE A 74 0.78 -4.08 -6.31
C ILE A 74 0.66 -5.46 -6.94
N SER A 75 1.71 -6.27 -6.84
CA SER A 75 1.80 -7.55 -7.52
C SER A 75 2.14 -8.69 -6.56
N CYS A 76 1.32 -9.74 -6.55
CA CYS A 76 1.67 -11.06 -6.07
C CYS A 76 2.31 -11.84 -7.23
N ILE A 77 3.58 -12.19 -7.08
CA ILE A 77 4.37 -12.84 -8.12
C ILE A 77 4.51 -14.32 -7.82
N TYR A 78 4.19 -15.18 -8.79
CA TYR A 78 4.47 -16.61 -8.71
C TYR A 78 5.75 -16.92 -9.50
N TRP A 79 6.70 -17.57 -8.84
CA TRP A 79 7.99 -17.94 -9.42
C TRP A 79 8.53 -19.19 -8.74
N GLU A 80 8.96 -20.20 -9.50
CA GLU A 80 9.55 -21.44 -8.95
C GLU A 80 8.75 -22.05 -7.78
N ASN A 81 7.43 -22.22 -7.97
CA ASN A 81 6.49 -22.77 -6.97
C ASN A 81 6.35 -21.98 -5.67
N LEU A 82 6.82 -20.75 -5.62
CA LEU A 82 6.70 -19.84 -4.48
C LEU A 82 6.06 -18.51 -4.86
N TYR A 83 5.52 -17.82 -3.86
CA TYR A 83 4.89 -16.52 -4.02
C TYR A 83 5.74 -15.42 -3.41
N TYR A 84 5.80 -14.29 -4.11
CA TYR A 84 6.70 -13.19 -3.80
C TYR A 84 6.01 -11.84 -3.84
N ILE A 85 6.56 -10.92 -3.07
CA ILE A 85 6.24 -9.49 -3.11
C ILE A 85 7.53 -8.65 -3.12
N THR A 86 7.50 -7.54 -3.83
CA THR A 86 8.65 -6.62 -3.92
C THR A 86 8.64 -5.62 -2.76
N GLY A 87 9.81 -5.14 -2.34
CA GLY A 87 9.89 -4.06 -1.35
C GLY A 87 9.12 -2.80 -1.78
N THR A 88 9.11 -2.50 -3.09
CA THR A 88 8.31 -1.42 -3.67
C THR A 88 6.83 -1.58 -3.38
N ASP A 89 6.27 -2.78 -3.57
CA ASP A 89 4.85 -3.03 -3.36
C ASP A 89 4.49 -3.06 -1.87
N ILE A 90 5.39 -3.53 -0.99
CA ILE A 90 5.22 -3.41 0.47
C ILE A 90 5.09 -1.94 0.89
N ILE A 91 5.94 -1.05 0.36
CA ILE A 91 5.88 0.38 0.65
C ILE A 91 4.54 0.98 0.20
N LYS A 92 4.11 0.67 -1.03
CA LYS A 92 2.82 1.14 -1.55
C LYS A 92 1.64 0.69 -0.67
N ILE A 93 1.65 -0.57 -0.21
CA ILE A 93 0.64 -1.09 0.72
C ILE A 93 0.58 -0.24 1.99
N LEU A 94 1.72 0.08 2.58
CA LEU A 94 1.77 0.83 3.83
C LEU A 94 1.37 2.30 3.65
N ILE A 95 1.80 2.95 2.55
CA ILE A 95 1.36 4.31 2.21
C ILE A 95 -0.15 4.36 2.03
N PHE A 96 -0.70 3.46 1.20
CA PHE A 96 -2.13 3.39 0.95
C PHE A 96 -2.92 3.17 2.25
N ARG A 97 -2.47 2.25 3.11
CA ARG A 97 -3.11 2.01 4.40
C ARG A 97 -3.06 3.23 5.30
N PHE A 98 -1.95 3.97 5.34
CA PHE A 98 -1.84 5.21 6.13
C PHE A 98 -2.85 6.26 5.68
N GLU A 99 -2.93 6.50 4.36
CA GLU A 99 -3.89 7.43 3.78
C GLU A 99 -5.34 7.05 4.10
N LYS A 100 -5.70 5.77 3.91
CA LYS A 100 -7.05 5.27 4.21
C LYS A 100 -7.33 5.25 5.72
N PHE A 101 -6.32 5.04 6.54
CA PHE A 101 -6.44 5.16 8.00
C PHE A 101 -6.65 6.63 8.45
N GLY A 102 -6.45 7.60 7.55
CA GLY A 102 -6.68 9.02 7.82
C GLY A 102 -5.45 9.76 8.32
N ARG A 103 -4.25 9.20 8.16
CA ARG A 103 -2.99 9.86 8.52
C ARG A 103 -2.26 10.35 7.28
N HIS A 104 -1.75 11.57 7.34
CA HIS A 104 -0.97 12.16 6.27
C HIS A 104 0.53 11.97 6.52
N ILE A 105 1.23 11.41 5.53
CA ILE A 105 2.67 11.17 5.63
C ILE A 105 3.42 12.47 5.29
N ILE A 106 3.86 13.19 6.33
CA ILE A 106 4.54 14.49 6.19
C ILE A 106 5.87 14.34 5.43
N ASN A 107 6.65 13.31 5.75
CA ASN A 107 7.96 13.07 5.13
C ASN A 107 8.03 11.66 4.53
N LYS A 108 7.65 11.56 3.24
CA LYS A 108 7.63 10.32 2.48
C LYS A 108 8.97 9.58 2.49
N LYS A 109 10.09 10.31 2.37
CA LYS A 109 11.44 9.72 2.38
C LYS A 109 11.76 9.04 3.73
N LYS A 110 11.56 9.74 4.85
CA LYS A 110 11.77 9.16 6.19
C LYS A 110 10.82 8.01 6.49
N PHE A 111 9.61 8.04 5.92
CA PHE A 111 8.65 6.95 6.04
C PHE A 111 9.14 5.69 5.31
N GLU A 112 9.55 5.84 4.04
CA GLU A 112 10.15 4.75 3.25
C GLU A 112 11.41 4.18 3.91
N GLU A 113 12.31 5.04 4.42
CA GLU A 113 13.50 4.62 5.16
C GLU A 113 13.17 3.78 6.41
N GLY A 114 12.09 4.15 7.13
CA GLY A 114 11.59 3.39 8.27
C GLY A 114 11.12 1.98 7.86
N ILE A 115 10.36 1.88 6.77
CA ILE A 115 9.89 0.60 6.23
C ILE A 115 11.08 -0.26 5.78
N PHE A 116 12.02 0.33 5.04
CA PHE A 116 13.25 -0.38 4.66
C PHE A 116 14.04 -0.84 5.88
N SER A 117 14.00 -0.06 6.98
CA SER A 117 14.61 -0.46 8.24
C SER A 117 13.99 -1.74 8.78
N ASP A 118 12.66 -1.82 8.85
CA ASP A 118 11.96 -3.01 9.36
C ASP A 118 12.19 -4.22 8.46
N LEU A 119 12.19 -4.01 7.14
CA LEU A 119 12.43 -5.07 6.16
C LEU A 119 13.85 -5.64 6.21
N ARG A 120 14.82 -4.96 6.85
CA ARG A 120 16.15 -5.55 7.10
C ARG A 120 16.12 -6.72 8.05
N ASN A 121 15.12 -6.80 8.94
CA ASN A 121 14.96 -7.91 9.89
C ASN A 121 14.59 -9.23 9.20
N LEU A 122 14.06 -9.16 7.96
CA LEU A 122 13.76 -10.33 7.15
C LEU A 122 15.05 -10.89 6.54
N LYS A 123 15.44 -12.07 7.03
CA LYS A 123 16.68 -12.76 6.64
C LYS A 123 16.58 -13.34 5.22
N VAL A 124 17.70 -13.32 4.51
CA VAL A 124 17.84 -13.98 3.21
C VAL A 124 17.78 -15.50 3.42
N ASP A 125 17.22 -16.22 2.45
CA ASP A 125 16.99 -17.68 2.43
C ASP A 125 15.93 -18.20 3.41
N GLU A 126 15.51 -17.38 4.39
CA GLU A 126 14.41 -17.71 5.32
C GLU A 126 13.13 -16.92 5.00
N HIS A 127 13.26 -15.62 4.70
CA HIS A 127 12.12 -14.71 4.52
C HIS A 127 12.09 -14.03 3.15
N CYS A 128 13.23 -14.03 2.46
CA CYS A 128 13.41 -13.34 1.20
C CYS A 128 14.57 -13.95 0.43
N ILE A 129 14.63 -13.65 -0.86
CA ILE A 129 15.74 -14.01 -1.74
C ILE A 129 16.41 -12.75 -2.28
N LEU A 130 17.71 -12.84 -2.51
CA LEU A 130 18.50 -11.76 -3.06
C LEU A 130 18.70 -11.97 -4.56
N GLN A 131 17.96 -11.22 -5.38
CA GLN A 131 18.05 -11.28 -6.83
C GLN A 131 19.18 -10.41 -7.35
N LEU A 132 20.14 -11.03 -8.03
CA LEU A 132 21.27 -10.34 -8.65
C LEU A 132 20.83 -9.62 -9.95
N PRO A 133 21.55 -8.57 -10.35
CA PRO A 133 21.36 -7.94 -11.66
C PRO A 133 21.33 -8.99 -12.78
N ARG A 134 20.42 -8.80 -13.74
CA ARG A 134 20.23 -9.68 -14.92
C ARG A 134 19.76 -11.11 -14.63
N SER A 135 19.46 -11.48 -13.39
CA SER A 135 18.82 -12.78 -13.10
C SER A 135 17.45 -12.91 -13.82
N PRO A 136 17.02 -14.13 -14.21
CA PRO A 136 15.75 -14.32 -14.92
C PRO A 136 14.54 -13.74 -14.17
N MET A 137 14.48 -13.96 -12.86
CA MET A 137 13.42 -13.39 -12.01
C MET A 137 13.46 -11.86 -12.01
N LEU A 138 14.63 -11.24 -11.86
CA LEU A 138 14.73 -9.77 -11.84
C LEU A 138 14.35 -9.15 -13.19
N GLN A 139 14.73 -9.80 -14.30
CA GLN A 139 14.29 -9.38 -15.64
C GLN A 139 12.77 -9.50 -15.77
N PHE A 140 12.19 -10.59 -15.29
CA PHE A 140 10.74 -10.79 -15.26
C PHE A 140 10.02 -9.71 -14.45
N LEU A 141 10.51 -9.40 -13.24
CA LEU A 141 9.93 -8.35 -12.39
C LEU A 141 9.98 -6.97 -13.06
N HIS A 142 11.10 -6.66 -13.71
CA HIS A 142 11.27 -5.39 -14.42
C HIS A 142 10.34 -5.30 -15.64
N LYS A 143 10.27 -6.36 -16.46
CA LYS A 143 9.38 -6.44 -17.62
C LYS A 143 7.91 -6.25 -17.26
N ASN A 144 7.51 -6.68 -16.07
CA ASN A 144 6.12 -6.59 -15.59
C ASN A 144 5.83 -5.36 -14.71
N TYR A 145 6.78 -4.41 -14.63
CA TYR A 145 6.69 -3.18 -13.84
C TYR A 145 6.53 -3.39 -12.32
N CYS A 146 6.98 -4.54 -11.80
CA CYS A 146 6.98 -4.81 -10.36
C CYS A 146 8.14 -4.11 -9.62
N ILE A 147 9.21 -3.75 -10.36
CA ILE A 147 10.36 -3.00 -9.86
C ILE A 147 10.79 -1.94 -10.88
N LYS A 148 11.42 -0.86 -10.41
CA LYS A 148 11.89 0.25 -11.26
C LYS A 148 13.32 0.09 -11.76
N THR A 149 14.14 -0.73 -11.08
CA THR A 149 15.57 -0.87 -11.40
C THR A 149 15.94 -2.33 -11.53
N GLN A 150 16.98 -2.62 -12.32
CA GLN A 150 17.59 -3.94 -12.43
C GLN A 150 18.86 -4.08 -11.59
N LYS A 151 19.03 -3.22 -10.57
CA LYS A 151 20.07 -3.40 -9.56
C LYS A 151 19.70 -4.59 -8.66
N LYS A 152 20.65 -5.07 -7.88
CA LYS A 152 20.41 -6.12 -6.88
C LYS A 152 19.18 -5.78 -6.01
N GLN A 153 18.21 -6.68 -5.93
CA GLN A 153 16.96 -6.48 -5.17
C GLN A 153 16.78 -7.60 -4.14
N LYS A 154 16.29 -7.26 -2.95
CA LYS A 154 15.62 -8.24 -2.10
C LYS A 154 14.19 -8.42 -2.61
N VAL A 155 13.75 -9.66 -2.75
CA VAL A 155 12.36 -10.01 -3.04
C VAL A 155 11.88 -10.92 -1.92
N PHE A 156 10.74 -10.59 -1.32
CA PHE A 156 10.29 -11.22 -0.09
C PHE A 156 9.31 -12.34 -0.39
N PHE A 157 9.39 -13.44 0.37
CA PHE A 157 8.34 -14.45 0.31
C PHE A 157 7.04 -13.83 0.80
N TRP A 158 5.96 -14.08 0.07
CA TRP A 158 4.66 -13.47 0.34
C TRP A 158 4.21 -13.64 1.79
N PHE A 159 4.35 -14.87 2.31
CA PHE A 159 3.91 -15.23 3.66
C PHE A 159 4.86 -14.76 4.77
N SER A 160 6.09 -14.35 4.44
CA SER A 160 7.06 -13.84 5.42
C SER A 160 6.82 -12.37 5.77
N VAL A 161 6.01 -11.65 4.99
CA VAL A 161 5.73 -10.23 5.21
C VAL A 161 4.46 -10.07 6.05
N VAL A 162 4.63 -9.81 7.35
CA VAL A 162 3.52 -9.53 8.26
C VAL A 162 3.09 -8.06 8.12
N HIS A 163 2.23 -7.78 7.13
CA HIS A 163 1.82 -6.41 6.78
C HIS A 163 1.19 -5.61 7.94
N ASP A 164 0.41 -6.26 8.80
CA ASP A 164 -0.22 -5.61 9.96
C ASP A 164 0.81 -5.20 11.01
N ARG A 165 1.85 -6.01 11.23
CA ARG A 165 2.96 -5.66 12.13
C ARG A 165 3.74 -4.47 11.59
N LEU A 166 4.12 -4.51 10.30
CA LEU A 166 4.82 -3.39 9.66
C LEU A 166 4.00 -2.09 9.74
N PHE A 167 2.68 -2.18 9.57
CA PHE A 167 1.80 -1.02 9.71
C PHE A 167 1.79 -0.48 11.14
N ALA A 168 1.69 -1.35 12.14
CA ALA A 168 1.74 -0.95 13.55
C ALA A 168 3.08 -0.29 13.92
N ASP A 169 4.20 -0.88 13.51
CA ASP A 169 5.54 -0.33 13.73
C ASP A 169 5.71 1.04 13.07
N CYS A 170 5.15 1.23 11.86
CA CYS A 170 5.11 2.52 11.20
C CYS A 170 4.27 3.54 11.96
N LEU A 171 3.10 3.14 12.45
CA LEU A 171 2.17 4.00 13.18
C LEU A 171 2.77 4.46 14.52
N GLU A 172 3.43 3.55 15.24
CA GLU A 172 4.10 3.87 16.50
C GLU A 172 5.20 4.93 16.31
N ARG A 173 6.00 4.82 15.24
CA ARG A 173 7.02 5.82 14.90
C ARG A 173 6.44 7.15 14.46
N ASP A 174 5.29 7.13 13.79
CA ASP A 174 4.60 8.33 13.34
C ASP A 174 4.05 9.12 14.54
N LEU A 175 3.41 8.44 15.48
CA LEU A 175 2.89 9.02 16.73
C LEU A 175 3.98 9.58 17.65
N LYS A 176 5.20 9.02 17.61
CA LYS A 176 6.36 9.53 18.38
C LYS A 176 6.99 10.80 17.79
N ARG A 177 6.63 11.19 16.57
CA ARG A 177 7.16 12.37 15.87
C ARG A 177 6.22 13.58 15.96
N GLU A 178 4.96 13.35 16.32
CA GLU A 178 3.99 14.37 16.74
C GLU A 178 4.27 14.80 18.18
#